data_AF-D7U8F4-F1
#
_entry.id   AF-D7U8F4-F1
#
_cell.length_a   1.000
_cell.length_b   1.000
_cell.length_c   1.000
_cell.angle_alpha   90.00
_cell.angle_beta   90.00
_cell.angle_gamma   90.00
#
_symmetry.space_group_name_H-M   'P 1'
#
loop_
_entity.id
_entity.type
_entity.pdbx_description
1 polymer ?
#
loop_
_entity_poly.entity_id
_entity_poly.type
_entity_poly.pdbx_seq_one_letter_code
_entity_poly.pdbx_strand_id
1 'polypeptide(L)'
;MTIVEAGKPDGAGSRGMGSYIGMSSIGISVAQLLAHKDTATQEIVYFQQSEKIRLLMIVSGYYDRQKNFKRELLVSAESVDLMKNLLHFFNSNASQLPLKVLHQPGQLCC
;
A
#
# COMPACT_ATOMS: atom_id res chain seq x y z
N MET A 1 7.03 -8.10 -12.23
CA MET A 1 7.29 -7.20 -11.08
C MET A 1 8.47 -6.35 -11.46
N THR A 2 8.21 -5.14 -11.97
CA THR A 2 9.25 -4.22 -12.40
C THR A 2 9.53 -3.28 -11.24
N ILE A 3 10.74 -3.35 -10.68
CA ILE A 3 11.21 -2.41 -9.66
C ILE A 3 11.49 -1.09 -10.39
N VAL A 4 10.85 -0.02 -9.96
CA VAL A 4 11.13 1.34 -10.44
C VAL A 4 12.00 2.01 -9.37
N GLU A 5 13.28 2.23 -9.65
CA GLU A 5 14.13 3.04 -8.78
C GLU A 5 13.72 4.51 -8.89
N ALA A 6 13.31 5.10 -7.75
CA ALA A 6 13.06 6.53 -7.63
C ALA A 6 14.36 7.25 -7.23
N GLY A 7 14.61 8.37 -7.90
CA GLY A 7 15.85 9.15 -7.80
C GLY A 7 16.23 9.64 -6.39
N LYS A 8 17.54 9.72 -6.21
CA LYS A 8 18.38 10.08 -5.06
C LYS A 8 17.95 11.37 -4.30
N PRO A 9 17.82 11.33 -2.95
CA PRO A 9 17.92 12.52 -2.12
C PRO A 9 19.38 12.75 -1.68
N ASP A 10 19.93 13.90 -2.04
CA ASP A 10 21.22 14.41 -1.56
C ASP A 10 21.05 15.00 -0.14
N GLY A 11 21.79 14.46 0.83
CA GLY A 11 21.84 15.01 2.19
C GLY A 11 22.41 14.03 3.20
N ALA A 12 23.58 14.35 3.75
CA ALA A 12 24.37 13.49 4.61
C ALA A 12 23.63 13.03 5.89
N GLY A 13 23.76 11.74 6.21
CA GLY A 13 23.53 11.20 7.56
C GLY A 13 22.29 10.34 7.77
N SER A 14 22.30 9.10 7.27
CA SER A 14 21.83 7.91 8.02
C SER A 14 22.08 6.64 7.20
N ARG A 15 23.23 6.01 7.41
CA ARG A 15 23.42 4.60 7.04
C ARG A 15 22.75 3.76 8.13
N GLY A 16 21.44 3.54 8.03
CA GLY A 16 20.73 2.63 8.95
C GLY A 16 19.27 2.96 9.19
N MET A 17 18.40 2.82 8.18
CA MET A 17 16.96 2.65 8.39
C MET A 17 16.47 1.73 7.28
N GLY A 18 16.38 0.43 7.57
CA GLY A 18 15.71 -0.51 6.68
C GLY A 18 14.31 0.02 6.39
N SER A 19 13.86 -0.07 5.14
CA SER A 19 12.56 0.48 4.75
C SER A 19 11.45 -0.26 5.50
N TYR A 20 10.99 0.32 6.61
CA TYR A 20 9.99 -0.28 7.49
C TYR A 20 8.60 -0.39 6.84
N ILE A 21 8.40 0.31 5.73
CA ILE A 21 7.13 0.37 5.01
C ILE A 21 7.37 -0.06 3.56
N GLY A 22 6.61 -1.06 3.11
CA GLY A 22 6.55 -1.52 1.72
C GLY A 22 5.26 -1.05 1.07
N MET A 23 5.32 -0.68 -0.21
CA MET A 23 4.16 -0.26 -0.99
C MET A 23 4.12 -1.01 -2.32
N SER A 24 2.94 -1.44 -2.72
CA SER A 24 2.68 -2.06 -4.02
C SER A 24 1.34 -1.59 -4.58
N SER A 25 1.17 -1.63 -5.90
CA SER A 25 -0.09 -1.33 -6.55
C SER A 25 -0.53 -2.48 -7.48
N ILE A 26 -1.84 -2.71 -7.56
CA ILE A 26 -2.44 -3.78 -8.38
C ILE A 26 -3.66 -3.27 -9.14
N GLY A 27 -3.89 -3.85 -10.32
CA GLY A 27 -5.02 -3.52 -11.22
C GLY A 27 -6.24 -4.44 -11.08
N ILE A 28 -6.34 -5.20 -9.99
CA ILE A 28 -7.44 -6.13 -9.70
C ILE A 28 -7.95 -5.87 -8.28
N SER A 29 -9.18 -6.27 -7.97
CA SER A 29 -9.72 -6.14 -6.60
C SER A 29 -8.90 -6.95 -5.59
N VAL A 30 -8.91 -6.51 -4.32
CA VAL A 30 -8.30 -7.27 -3.22
C VAL A 30 -8.92 -8.66 -3.10
N ALA A 31 -10.24 -8.77 -3.29
CA ALA A 31 -10.93 -10.06 -3.32
C ALA A 31 -10.37 -11.00 -4.40
N GLN A 32 -10.10 -10.48 -5.60
CA GLN A 32 -9.48 -11.29 -6.67
C GLN A 32 -8.03 -11.66 -6.37
N LEU A 33 -7.24 -10.76 -5.76
CA LEU A 33 -5.88 -11.07 -5.32
C LEU A 33 -5.90 -12.25 -4.32
N LEU A 34 -6.75 -12.17 -3.31
CA LEU A 34 -6.84 -13.18 -2.25
C LEU A 34 -7.47 -14.49 -2.73
N ALA A 35 -8.31 -14.45 -3.77
CA ALA A 35 -8.90 -15.65 -4.39
C ALA A 35 -8.02 -16.29 -5.47
N HIS A 36 -6.92 -15.65 -5.90
CA HIS A 36 -6.08 -16.17 -6.98
C HIS A 36 -5.40 -17.50 -6.59
N LYS A 37 -5.14 -17.70 -5.29
CA LYS A 37 -4.63 -18.94 -4.69
C LYS A 37 -5.07 -19.03 -3.24
N ASP A 38 -5.34 -20.24 -2.75
CA ASP A 38 -5.63 -20.49 -1.33
C ASP A 38 -4.50 -20.03 -0.39
N THR A 39 -3.30 -19.85 -0.94
CA THR A 39 -2.08 -19.43 -0.22
C THR A 39 -1.77 -17.93 -0.34
N ALA A 40 -2.57 -17.13 -1.04
CA ALA A 40 -2.24 -15.74 -1.36
C ALA A 40 -1.99 -14.88 -0.11
N THR A 41 -2.79 -15.07 0.95
CA THR A 41 -2.61 -14.36 2.23
C THR A 41 -1.28 -14.74 2.87
N GLN A 42 -0.94 -16.03 2.88
CA GLN A 42 0.31 -16.55 3.43
C GLN A 42 1.52 -16.07 2.64
N GLU A 43 1.42 -15.99 1.30
CA GLU A 43 2.48 -15.46 0.44
C GLU A 43 2.75 -13.97 0.72
N ILE A 44 1.70 -13.17 0.96
CA ILE A 44 1.84 -11.74 1.33
C ILE A 44 2.54 -11.59 2.69
N VAL A 45 2.12 -12.38 3.68
CA VAL A 45 2.75 -12.38 5.02
C VAL A 45 4.19 -12.87 4.94
N TYR A 46 4.45 -13.93 4.17
CA TYR A 46 5.79 -14.45 3.95
C TYR A 46 6.70 -13.40 3.31
N PHE A 47 6.24 -12.74 2.24
CA PHE A 47 6.98 -11.67 1.57
C PHE A 47 7.28 -10.52 2.53
N GLN A 48 6.30 -10.10 3.34
CA GLN A 48 6.50 -9.08 4.35
C GLN A 48 7.63 -9.46 5.32
N GLN A 49 7.64 -10.70 5.81
CA GLN A 49 8.64 -11.20 6.76
C GLN A 49 10.03 -11.36 6.12
N SER A 50 10.10 -11.92 4.90
CA SER A 50 11.37 -12.16 4.20
C SER A 50 12.09 -10.85 3.88
N GLU A 51 11.35 -9.82 3.48
CA GLU A 51 11.86 -8.49 3.18
C GLU A 51 12.01 -7.60 4.45
N LYS A 52 11.68 -8.13 5.64
CA LYS A 52 11.74 -7.41 6.92
C LYS A 52 10.93 -6.10 6.91
N ILE A 53 9.78 -6.11 6.23
CA ILE A 53 8.85 -4.99 6.12
C ILE A 53 7.93 -4.98 7.35
N ARG A 54 7.88 -3.86 8.08
CA ARG A 54 7.00 -3.73 9.26
C ARG A 54 5.55 -3.47 8.88
N LEU A 55 5.34 -2.77 7.76
CA LEU A 55 4.02 -2.41 7.23
C LEU A 55 4.01 -2.52 5.71
N LEU A 56 3.27 -3.47 5.16
CA LEU A 56 3.07 -3.63 3.73
C LEU A 56 1.69 -3.07 3.35
N MET A 57 1.67 -2.08 2.47
CA MET A 57 0.46 -1.50 1.90
C MET A 57 0.34 -1.88 0.43
N ILE A 58 -0.79 -2.47 0.07
CA ILE A 58 -1.12 -2.82 -1.31
C ILE A 58 -2.34 -2.00 -1.72
N VAL A 59 -2.14 -1.07 -2.64
CA VAL A 59 -3.20 -0.24 -3.21
C VAL A 59 -3.78 -0.94 -4.43
N SER A 60 -5.07 -1.19 -4.41
CA SER A 60 -5.80 -1.75 -5.54
C SER A 60 -6.61 -0.65 -6.21
N GLY A 61 -6.49 -0.54 -7.53
CA GLY A 61 -7.32 0.33 -8.36
C GLY A 61 -7.92 -0.49 -9.50
N TYR A 62 -9.24 -0.59 -9.57
CA TYR A 62 -9.91 -1.39 -10.60
C TYR A 62 -11.27 -0.79 -10.96
N TYR A 63 -11.79 -1.18 -12.12
CA TYR A 63 -13.16 -0.86 -12.52
C TYR A 63 -14.08 -2.01 -12.14
N ASP A 64 -15.18 -1.71 -11.45
CA ASP A 64 -16.22 -2.71 -11.21
C ASP A 64 -16.98 -3.02 -12.52
N ARG A 65 -17.91 -3.98 -12.45
CA ARG A 65 -18.74 -4.38 -13.61
C ARG A 65 -19.60 -3.24 -14.17
N GLN A 66 -19.81 -2.17 -13.41
CA GLN A 66 -20.56 -0.99 -13.80
C GLN A 66 -19.65 0.13 -14.33
N LYS A 67 -18.35 -0.14 -14.53
CA LYS A 67 -17.32 0.82 -14.94
C LYS A 67 -17.11 1.96 -13.93
N ASN A 68 -17.46 1.75 -12.67
CA ASN A 68 -17.06 2.68 -11.63
C ASN A 68 -15.64 2.33 -11.17
N PHE A 69 -14.77 3.34 -11.13
CA PHE A 69 -13.44 3.18 -10.54
C PHE A 69 -13.56 3.00 -9.02
N LYS A 70 -12.93 1.94 -8.52
CA LYS A 70 -12.84 1.60 -7.11
C LYS A 70 -11.37 1.60 -6.67
N ARG A 71 -11.14 2.05 -5.45
CA ARG A 71 -9.84 1.98 -4.78
C ARG A 71 -9.98 1.24 -3.47
N GLU A 72 -9.11 0.27 -3.25
CA GLU A 72 -9.05 -0.53 -2.03
C GLU A 72 -7.61 -0.49 -1.48
N LEU A 73 -7.48 -0.63 -0.17
CA LEU A 73 -6.18 -0.70 0.50
C LEU A 73 -6.14 -1.99 1.32
N LEU A 74 -5.24 -2.90 0.97
CA LEU A 74 -4.89 -4.05 1.78
C LEU A 74 -3.63 -3.71 2.59
N VAL A 75 -3.69 -3.91 3.90
CA VAL A 75 -2.57 -3.62 4.81
C VAL A 75 -2.18 -4.88 5.57
N SER A 76 -0.91 -5.24 5.53
CA SER A 76 -0.30 -6.24 6.41
C SER A 76 0.68 -5.55 7.35
N ALA A 77 0.55 -5.77 8.65
CA ALA A 77 1.40 -5.17 9.67
C ALA A 77 2.08 -6.26 10.49
N GLU A 78 3.32 -6.02 10.92
CA GLU A 78 4.08 -6.95 11.76
C GLU A 78 3.43 -7.17 13.14
N SER A 79 2.66 -6.20 13.61
CA SER A 79 2.09 -6.18 14.95
C SER A 79 0.69 -5.57 14.96
N VAL A 80 -0.11 -6.03 15.92
CA VAL A 80 -1.46 -5.54 16.14
C VAL A 80 -1.47 -4.07 16.56
N ASP A 81 -0.48 -3.63 17.34
CA ASP A 81 -0.38 -2.25 17.79
C ASP A 81 -0.09 -1.29 16.63
N LEU A 82 0.75 -1.70 15.67
CA LEU A 82 0.98 -0.93 14.46
C LEU A 82 -0.29 -0.79 13.63
N MET A 83 -1.07 -1.87 13.51
CA MET A 83 -2.37 -1.84 12.83
C MET A 83 -3.36 -0.92 13.56
N LYS A 84 -3.47 -1.01 14.89
CA LYS A 84 -4.35 -0.14 15.71
C LYS A 84 -3.97 1.34 15.56
N ASN A 85 -2.69 1.66 15.60
CA ASN A 85 -2.20 3.03 15.44
C ASN A 85 -2.53 3.57 14.04
N LEU A 86 -2.38 2.74 13.00
CA LEU A 86 -2.75 3.12 11.64
C LEU A 86 -4.26 3.36 11.49
N LEU A 87 -5.08 2.47 12.05
CA LEU A 87 -6.55 2.64 12.05
C LEU A 87 -6.96 3.90 12.81
N HIS A 88 -6.35 4.16 13.96
CA HIS A 88 -6.59 5.39 14.71
C HIS A 88 -6.21 6.63 13.88
N PHE A 89 -5.07 6.60 13.19
CA PHE A 89 -4.67 7.68 12.30
C PHE A 89 -5.69 7.93 11.19
N PHE A 90 -6.17 6.87 10.51
CA PHE A 90 -7.18 7.01 9.46
C PHE A 90 -8.49 7.62 10.00
N ASN A 91 -8.94 7.15 11.16
CA ASN A 91 -10.19 7.62 11.75
C ASN A 91 -10.10 9.07 12.24
N SER A 92 -8.99 9.44 12.89
CA SER A 92 -8.78 10.78 13.43
C SER A 92 -8.51 11.83 12.33
N ASN A 93 -7.98 11.41 11.18
CA ASN A 93 -7.60 12.31 10.08
C ASN A 93 -8.46 12.13 8.82
N ALA A 94 -9.58 11.42 8.88
CA ALA A 94 -10.41 11.10 7.73
C ALA A 94 -10.81 12.34 6.89
N SER A 95 -11.06 13.48 7.55
CA SER A 95 -11.39 14.75 6.89
C SER A 95 -10.20 15.48 6.26
N GLN A 96 -8.97 15.12 6.66
CA GLN A 96 -7.72 15.75 6.23
C GLN A 96 -6.94 14.90 5.22
N LEU A 97 -7.25 13.61 5.12
CA LEU A 97 -6.67 12.74 4.11
C LEU A 97 -7.16 13.20 2.73
N PRO A 98 -6.25 13.45 1.77
CA PRO A 98 -6.61 13.86 0.43
C PRO A 98 -7.19 12.67 -0.33
N LEU A 99 -8.41 12.26 0.03
CA LEU A 99 -9.22 11.31 -0.72
C LEU A 99 -9.91 11.99 -1.91
N LYS A 100 -9.78 13.33 -2.02
CA LYS A 100 -10.27 14.11 -3.15
C LYS A 100 -9.42 13.81 -4.39
N VAL A 101 -10.10 13.67 -5.53
CA VAL A 101 -9.45 13.54 -6.82
C VAL A 101 -8.62 14.80 -7.06
N LEU A 102 -7.30 14.66 -7.13
CA LEU A 102 -6.42 15.73 -7.60
C LEU A 102 -6.67 15.92 -9.10
N HIS A 103 -7.55 16.85 -9.46
CA HIS A 103 -7.71 17.31 -10.84
C HIS A 103 -6.57 18.25 -11.22
N GLN A 104 -5.33 17.75 -11.24
CA GLN A 104 -4.21 18.45 -11.87
C GLN A 104 -3.83 17.73 -13.17
N PRO A 105 -3.96 18.41 -14.34
CA PRO A 105 -3.47 17.86 -15.60
C PRO A 105 -1.98 17.55 -15.47
N GLY A 106 -1.58 16.30 -15.71
CA GLY A 106 -0.18 15.88 -15.67
C GLY A 106 0.29 15.24 -14.35
N GLN A 107 -0.57 15.04 -13.37
CA GLN A 107 -0.24 14.23 -12.19
C GLN A 107 -1.11 12.97 -12.13
N LEU A 108 -0.50 11.83 -12.44
CA LEU A 108 -1.03 10.52 -12.04
C LEU A 108 -0.89 10.43 -10.51
N CYS A 109 -2.01 10.34 -9.82
CA CYS A 109 -2.06 9.94 -8.42
C CYS A 109 -2.98 8.73 -8.28
N CYS A 110 -2.56 7.78 -7.46
CA CYS A 110 -3.12 6.45 -7.27
C CYS A 110 -4.64 6.41 -7.01
#